data_AF-A0A0W0G7G3-F1
#
_entry.id   AF-A0A0W0G7G3-F1
#
_cell.length_a   1.000
_cell.length_b   1.000
_cell.length_c   1.000
_cell.angle_alpha   90.00
_cell.angle_beta   90.00
_cell.angle_gamma   90.00
#
_symmetry.space_group_name_H-M   'P 1'
#
loop_
_entity.id
_entity.type
_entity.pdbx_description
1 polymer ?
#
loop_
_entity_poly.entity_id
_entity_poly.type
_entity_poly.pdbx_seq_one_letter_code
_entity_poly.pdbx_strand_id
1 'polypeptide(L)'
;MTAINDFSENQIKSIVDIVDAPSSAGEFPGSNPDPTLPSSPLVQLGDREHLVVHSVWGSHTTILLISIKDGSVKNLTPLEDNLPYSWSVLCTDNNKRVICIRSSNTVPFEVVLGEFDDQGNVSWRVLQESLSLLPQSVQDGLRALKKVSSFSSQS
;
A
#
# COMPACT_ATOMS: atom_id res chain seq x y z
N MET A 1 -49.38 -17.05 -19.35
CA MET A 1 -48.46 -17.42 -18.27
C MET A 1 -47.40 -16.33 -18.23
N THR A 2 -47.59 -15.34 -17.36
CA THR A 2 -46.69 -14.17 -17.24
C THR A 2 -46.39 -14.03 -15.76
N ALA A 3 -45.12 -14.18 -15.41
CA ALA A 3 -44.66 -14.13 -14.03
C ALA A 3 -44.77 -12.69 -13.50
N ILE A 4 -45.49 -12.57 -12.40
CA ILE A 4 -45.49 -11.43 -11.48
C ILE A 4 -44.29 -11.62 -10.55
N ASN A 5 -43.24 -10.82 -10.74
CA ASN A 5 -42.23 -10.62 -9.70
C ASN A 5 -42.56 -9.32 -8.98
N ASP A 6 -43.32 -9.47 -7.90
CA ASP A 6 -43.56 -8.45 -6.90
C ASP A 6 -42.28 -8.28 -6.09
N PHE A 7 -41.48 -7.27 -6.40
CA PHE A 7 -40.39 -6.82 -5.54
C PHE A 7 -41.02 -5.98 -4.43
N SER A 8 -41.60 -6.62 -3.43
CA SER A 8 -41.92 -5.96 -2.18
C SER A 8 -40.63 -5.31 -1.67
N GLU A 9 -40.63 -3.98 -1.57
CA GLU A 9 -39.51 -3.17 -1.07
C GLU A 9 -39.10 -3.64 0.32
N ASN A 10 -38.16 -4.59 0.36
CA ASN A 10 -37.38 -4.83 1.55
C ASN A 10 -36.46 -3.62 1.66
N GLN A 11 -36.88 -2.58 2.38
CA GLN A 11 -36.03 -1.43 2.68
C GLN A 11 -34.79 -1.95 3.39
N ILE A 12 -33.71 -2.16 2.62
CA ILE A 12 -32.39 -2.45 3.15
C ILE A 12 -31.98 -1.16 3.86
N LYS A 13 -32.27 -1.11 5.16
CA LYS A 13 -31.86 -0.01 6.01
C LYS A 13 -30.36 -0.18 6.24
N SER A 14 -29.57 0.48 5.40
CA SER A 14 -28.12 0.49 5.57
C SER A 14 -27.81 1.08 6.95
N ILE A 15 -27.15 0.28 7.79
CA ILE A 15 -26.76 0.70 9.16
C ILE A 15 -25.63 1.74 9.10
N VAL A 16 -24.95 1.82 7.95
CA VAL A 16 -23.84 2.73 7.68
C VAL A 16 -24.10 3.40 6.34
N ASP A 17 -23.86 4.71 6.22
CA ASP A 17 -23.99 5.41 4.94
C ASP A 17 -23.09 4.77 3.87
N ILE A 18 -23.54 4.84 2.61
CA ILE A 18 -22.73 4.42 1.46
C ILE A 18 -21.58 5.42 1.35
N VAL A 19 -20.37 4.97 1.68
CA VAL A 19 -19.15 5.74 1.47
C VAL A 19 -18.70 5.54 0.03
N ASP A 20 -19.05 6.49 -0.86
CA ASP A 20 -18.65 6.47 -2.28
C ASP A 20 -17.14 6.76 -2.46
N ALA A 21 -16.57 7.59 -1.58
CA ALA A 21 -15.16 7.96 -1.58
C ALA A 21 -14.74 8.45 -0.18
N PRO A 22 -13.42 8.44 0.14
CA PRO A 22 -12.93 9.10 1.34
C PRO A 22 -13.31 10.58 1.35
N SER A 23 -13.61 11.13 2.52
CA SER A 23 -14.03 12.53 2.70
C SER A 23 -12.89 13.52 2.47
N SER A 24 -11.65 13.03 2.52
CA SER A 24 -10.44 13.83 2.33
C SER A 24 -9.33 13.05 1.61
N ALA A 25 -8.42 13.78 0.96
CA ALA A 25 -7.28 13.17 0.28
C ALA A 25 -6.39 12.42 1.28
N GLY A 26 -6.15 11.13 1.03
CA GLY A 26 -5.29 10.28 1.87
C GLY A 26 -6.00 9.59 3.05
N GLU A 27 -7.30 9.83 3.24
CA GLU A 27 -8.10 9.06 4.20
C GLU A 27 -8.22 7.59 3.76
N PHE A 28 -8.32 6.70 4.75
CA PHE A 28 -8.39 5.25 4.54
C PHE A 28 -9.61 4.88 3.66
N PRO A 29 -9.41 4.41 2.42
CA PRO A 29 -10.50 4.10 1.50
C PRO A 29 -11.16 2.74 1.77
N GLY A 30 -10.82 2.09 2.90
CA GLY A 30 -11.13 0.69 3.16
C GLY A 30 -9.96 -0.24 2.83
N SER A 31 -10.04 -1.45 3.37
CA SER A 31 -9.07 -2.50 3.11
C SER A 31 -9.43 -3.21 1.82
N ASN A 32 -8.60 -3.09 0.80
CA ASN A 32 -8.65 -3.89 -0.42
C ASN A 32 -7.34 -4.68 -0.53
N PRO A 33 -7.14 -5.68 0.36
CA PRO A 33 -5.90 -6.43 0.41
C PRO A 33 -5.77 -7.28 -0.85
N ASP A 34 -4.53 -7.55 -1.25
CA ASP A 34 -4.27 -8.63 -2.20
C ASP A 34 -4.87 -9.94 -1.63
N PRO A 35 -5.47 -10.82 -2.45
CA PRO A 35 -6.05 -12.08 -1.99
C PRO A 35 -5.02 -13.01 -1.31
N THR A 36 -3.73 -12.70 -1.41
CA THR A 36 -2.65 -13.43 -0.74
C THR A 36 -2.08 -12.64 0.44
N LEU A 37 -2.19 -13.22 1.62
CA LEU A 37 -1.48 -12.73 2.81
C LEU A 37 -0.03 -13.23 2.80
N PRO A 38 0.95 -12.41 3.21
CA PRO A 38 2.30 -12.87 3.49
C PRO A 38 2.29 -14.05 4.47
N SER A 39 3.21 -15.00 4.30
CA SER A 39 3.32 -16.17 5.18
C SER A 39 3.62 -15.81 6.63
N SER A 40 4.26 -14.66 6.85
CA SER A 40 4.52 -14.06 8.15
C SER A 40 4.16 -12.58 8.07
N PRO A 41 2.95 -12.17 8.47
CA PRO A 41 2.50 -10.79 8.32
C PRO A 41 2.48 -10.02 9.65
N LEU A 42 2.89 -10.62 10.78
CA LEU A 42 2.76 -10.01 12.11
C LEU A 42 4.02 -9.26 12.51
N VAL A 43 3.88 -8.17 13.26
CA VAL A 43 4.97 -7.45 13.93
C VAL A 43 4.60 -7.16 15.38
N GLN A 44 5.59 -7.20 16.25
CA GLN A 44 5.45 -6.99 17.69
C GLN A 44 6.12 -5.67 18.08
N LEU A 45 5.31 -4.67 18.47
CA LEU A 45 5.75 -3.32 18.82
C LEU A 45 5.50 -3.06 20.32
N GLY A 46 6.50 -3.38 21.14
CA GLY A 46 6.33 -3.50 22.60
C GLY A 46 5.43 -4.70 22.92
N ASP A 47 4.37 -4.48 23.69
CA ASP A 47 3.38 -5.52 24.03
C ASP A 47 2.19 -5.57 23.04
N ARG A 48 2.31 -4.93 21.87
CA ARG A 48 1.24 -4.80 20.87
C ARG A 48 1.58 -5.52 19.58
N GLU A 49 0.69 -6.43 19.19
CA GLU A 49 0.76 -7.13 17.90
C GLU A 49 0.01 -6.35 16.82
N HIS A 50 0.62 -6.27 15.64
CA HIS A 50 0.03 -5.64 14.47
C HIS A 50 0.18 -6.52 13.25
N LEU A 51 -0.78 -6.42 12.34
CA LEU A 51 -0.74 -7.01 11.02
C LEU A 51 -0.13 -6.00 10.03
N VAL A 52 0.85 -6.44 9.25
CA VAL A 52 1.44 -5.69 8.14
C VAL A 52 1.02 -6.33 6.84
N VAL A 53 0.27 -5.57 6.04
CA VAL A 53 -0.27 -6.01 4.75
C VAL A 53 -0.10 -4.91 3.72
N HIS A 54 -0.36 -5.23 2.46
CA HIS A 54 -0.53 -4.22 1.44
C HIS A 54 -1.97 -4.20 0.92
N SER A 55 -2.42 -3.04 0.49
CA SER A 55 -3.77 -2.80 -0.02
C SER A 55 -3.71 -1.94 -1.27
N VAL A 56 -4.63 -2.15 -2.20
CA VAL A 56 -4.76 -1.29 -3.39
C VAL A 56 -5.48 0.00 -3.02
N TRP A 57 -4.83 1.15 -3.20
CA TRP A 57 -5.40 2.50 -3.05
C TRP A 57 -5.21 3.25 -4.37
N GLY A 58 -6.32 3.53 -5.08
CA GLY A 58 -6.24 4.09 -6.44
C GLY A 58 -5.54 3.12 -7.40
N SER A 59 -4.51 3.59 -8.10
CA SER A 59 -3.69 2.80 -9.04
C SER A 59 -2.45 2.17 -8.41
N HIS A 60 -2.26 2.29 -7.10
CA HIS A 60 -1.04 1.87 -6.41
C HIS A 60 -1.36 0.96 -5.23
N THR A 61 -0.39 0.13 -4.86
CA THR A 61 -0.46 -0.64 -3.62
C THR A 61 0.32 0.06 -2.51
N THR A 62 -0.30 0.15 -1.34
CA THR A 62 0.24 0.81 -0.16
C THR A 62 0.42 -0.19 0.97
N ILE A 63 1.36 0.04 1.88
CA ILE A 63 1.57 -0.76 3.08
C ILE A 63 0.72 -0.21 4.23
N LEU A 64 0.02 -1.11 4.92
CA LEU A 64 -0.80 -0.80 6.09
C LEU A 64 -0.26 -1.53 7.32
N LEU A 65 -0.24 -0.82 8.44
CA LEU A 65 -0.12 -1.38 9.78
C LEU A 65 -1.51 -1.39 10.42
N ILE A 66 -1.98 -2.56 10.80
CA ILE A 66 -3.31 -2.75 11.39
C ILE A 66 -3.14 -3.32 12.79
N SER A 67 -3.63 -2.62 13.81
CA SER A 67 -3.65 -3.11 15.19
C SER A 67 -4.60 -4.31 15.31
N ILE A 68 -4.10 -5.44 15.83
CA ILE A 68 -4.94 -6.62 16.08
C ILE A 68 -5.95 -6.36 17.22
N LYS A 69 -5.62 -5.45 18.14
CA LYS A 69 -6.44 -5.18 19.33
C LYS A 69 -7.73 -4.42 19.01
N ASP A 70 -7.64 -3.40 18.18
CA ASP A 70 -8.73 -2.45 17.94
C ASP A 70 -9.02 -2.18 16.45
N GLY A 71 -8.26 -2.79 15.53
CA GLY A 71 -8.45 -2.61 14.09
C GLY A 71 -8.00 -1.25 13.57
N SER A 72 -7.34 -0.42 14.38
CA SER A 72 -6.82 0.87 13.92
C SER A 72 -5.79 0.68 12.80
N VAL A 73 -5.88 1.51 11.75
CA VAL A 73 -5.08 1.40 10.53
C VAL A 73 -4.15 2.61 10.39
N LYS A 74 -2.88 2.35 10.09
CA LYS A 74 -1.89 3.36 9.74
C LYS A 74 -1.28 3.06 8.38
N ASN A 75 -1.28 4.04 7.48
CA ASN A 75 -0.56 3.95 6.22
C ASN A 75 0.94 4.15 6.49
N LEU A 76 1.76 3.18 6.07
CA LEU A 76 3.22 3.19 6.23
C LEU A 76 3.98 3.59 4.97
N THR A 77 3.28 3.71 3.83
CA THR A 77 3.92 4.03 2.55
C THR A 77 4.47 5.44 2.58
N PRO A 78 5.78 5.63 2.32
CA PRO A 78 6.38 6.94 2.21
C PRO A 78 5.75 7.76 1.10
N LEU A 79 5.60 9.06 1.33
CA LEU A 79 5.22 10.05 0.32
C LEU A 79 6.45 10.59 -0.46
N GLU A 80 7.53 9.80 -0.54
CA GLU A 80 8.84 10.25 -1.04
C GLU A 80 8.80 10.69 -2.51
N ASP A 81 9.51 11.79 -2.81
CA ASP A 81 9.88 12.27 -4.14
C ASP A 81 8.73 12.46 -5.16
N ASN A 82 7.48 12.57 -4.70
CA ASN A 82 6.30 12.57 -5.56
C ASN A 82 6.25 11.39 -6.54
N LEU A 83 6.97 10.29 -6.25
CA LEU A 83 6.95 9.10 -7.07
C LEU A 83 5.89 8.14 -6.51
N PRO A 84 4.89 7.77 -7.31
CA PRO A 84 3.82 6.90 -6.84
C PRO A 84 4.29 5.45 -6.88
N TYR A 85 5.11 5.07 -5.90
CA TYR A 85 5.56 3.69 -5.74
C TYR A 85 4.38 2.79 -5.38
N SER A 86 4.33 1.64 -6.03
CA SER A 86 3.51 0.51 -5.60
C SER A 86 4.36 -0.43 -4.76
N TRP A 87 3.85 -0.83 -3.60
CA TRP A 87 4.54 -1.66 -2.61
C TRP A 87 3.84 -3.00 -2.40
N SER A 88 4.62 -4.05 -2.20
CA SER A 88 4.13 -5.37 -1.78
C SER A 88 4.91 -5.86 -0.58
N VAL A 89 4.19 -6.28 0.45
CA VAL A 89 4.78 -6.91 1.65
C VAL A 89 5.16 -8.35 1.31
N LEU A 90 6.42 -8.73 1.55
CA LEU A 90 6.88 -10.10 1.34
C LEU A 90 6.77 -10.94 2.61
N CYS A 91 7.33 -10.43 3.71
CA CYS A 91 7.28 -11.08 5.02
C CYS A 91 7.74 -10.12 6.14
N THR A 92 7.45 -10.51 7.38
CA THR A 92 7.96 -9.91 8.60
C THR A 92 8.90 -10.89 9.31
N ASP A 93 9.65 -10.38 10.29
CA ASP A 93 10.42 -11.20 11.23
C ASP A 93 9.64 -11.58 12.51
N ASN A 94 8.33 -11.31 12.54
CA ASN A 94 7.47 -11.38 13.75
C ASN A 94 7.92 -10.49 14.92
N ASN A 95 8.78 -9.51 14.66
CA ASN A 95 9.28 -8.57 15.64
C ASN A 95 9.16 -7.14 15.10
N LYS A 96 10.27 -6.49 14.74
CA LYS A 96 10.29 -5.07 14.35
C LYS A 96 10.73 -4.86 12.91
N ARG A 97 10.67 -5.88 12.05
CA ARG A 97 11.11 -5.75 10.66
C ARG A 97 10.12 -6.30 9.67
N VAL A 98 10.08 -5.66 8.51
CA VAL A 98 9.33 -6.07 7.34
C VAL A 98 10.20 -5.97 6.10
N ILE A 99 10.13 -6.99 5.24
CA ILE A 99 10.72 -6.96 3.91
C ILE A 99 9.60 -6.71 2.90
N CYS A 100 9.82 -5.74 2.03
CA CYS A 100 8.90 -5.40 0.95
C CYS A 100 9.65 -5.36 -0.38
N ILE A 101 8.88 -5.37 -1.46
CA ILE A 101 9.32 -4.89 -2.77
C ILE A 101 8.55 -3.62 -3.13
N ARG A 102 9.20 -2.74 -3.89
CA ARG A 102 8.54 -1.57 -4.46
C ARG A 102 9.02 -1.29 -5.87
N SER A 103 8.18 -0.64 -6.67
CA SER A 103 8.54 -0.13 -8.00
C SER A 103 7.68 1.06 -8.37
N SER A 104 8.11 1.82 -9.37
CA SER A 104 7.31 2.87 -10.01
C SER A 104 7.46 2.80 -11.53
N ASN A 105 6.77 3.69 -12.24
CA ASN A 105 6.90 3.82 -13.69
C ASN A 105 8.32 4.20 -14.18
N THR A 106 9.18 4.71 -13.29
CA THR A 106 10.53 5.18 -13.63
C THR A 106 11.62 4.52 -12.79
N VAL A 107 11.22 3.69 -11.82
CA VAL A 107 12.13 2.99 -10.92
C VAL A 107 11.79 1.49 -10.96
N PRO A 108 12.71 0.64 -11.45
CA PRO A 108 12.55 -0.80 -11.44
C PRO A 108 12.38 -1.35 -10.01
N PHE A 109 12.10 -2.64 -9.88
CA PHE A 109 11.93 -3.27 -8.58
C PHE A 109 13.14 -3.08 -7.65
N GLU A 110 12.84 -2.67 -6.43
CA GLU A 110 13.75 -2.59 -5.30
C GLU A 110 13.26 -3.53 -4.20
N VAL A 111 14.19 -4.22 -3.54
CA VAL A 111 13.93 -4.90 -2.27
C VAL A 111 14.27 -3.94 -1.15
N VAL A 112 13.35 -3.76 -0.21
CA VAL A 112 13.48 -2.77 0.86
C VAL A 112 13.18 -3.39 2.22
N LEU A 113 13.94 -2.96 3.22
CA LEU A 113 13.76 -3.30 4.62
C LEU A 113 13.08 -2.13 5.34
N GLY A 114 11.98 -2.41 6.02
CA GLY A 114 11.38 -1.51 7.01
C GLY A 114 11.78 -1.94 8.41
N GLU A 115 12.25 -1.01 9.23
CA GLU A 115 12.48 -1.22 10.66
C GLU A 115 11.57 -0.31 11.48
N PHE A 116 10.77 -0.94 12.35
CA PHE A 116 9.78 -0.26 13.19
C PHE A 116 10.39 0.27 14.49
N ASP A 117 9.94 1.45 14.91
CA ASP A 117 10.08 1.92 16.29
C ASP A 117 8.91 1.43 17.18
N ASP A 118 8.97 1.71 18.49
CA ASP A 118 7.93 1.31 19.44
C ASP A 118 6.59 2.06 19.25
N GLN A 119 6.60 3.14 18.46
CA GLN A 119 5.45 3.96 18.10
C GLN A 119 4.82 3.50 16.78
N GLY A 120 5.38 2.48 16.12
CA GLY A 120 4.93 1.97 14.82
C GLY A 120 5.21 2.92 13.67
N ASN A 121 6.19 3.83 13.80
CA ASN A 121 6.82 4.46 12.64
C ASN A 121 7.85 3.50 12.06
N VAL A 122 8.14 3.66 10.77
CA VAL A 122 9.03 2.78 10.04
C VAL A 122 10.11 3.60 9.35
N SER A 123 11.35 3.13 9.46
CA SER A 123 12.47 3.61 8.67
C SER A 123 12.75 2.63 7.53
N TRP A 124 12.90 3.14 6.31
CA TRP A 124 13.06 2.32 5.12
C TRP A 124 14.50 2.37 4.60
N ARG A 125 15.04 1.21 4.22
CA ARG A 125 16.35 1.09 3.58
C ARG A 125 16.27 0.16 2.37
N VAL A 126 16.79 0.62 1.24
CA VAL A 126 16.97 -0.24 0.05
C VAL A 126 18.05 -1.29 0.33
N LEU A 127 17.69 -2.57 0.20
CA LEU A 127 18.61 -3.70 0.31
C LEU A 127 19.20 -4.08 -1.05
N GLN A 128 18.38 -3.99 -2.10
CA GLN A 128 18.78 -4.30 -3.46
C GLN A 128 18.06 -3.35 -4.42
N GLU A 129 18.84 -2.71 -5.28
CA GLU A 129 18.33 -1.96 -6.43
C GLU A 129 18.59 -2.75 -7.72
N SER A 130 17.63 -2.70 -8.65
CA SER A 130 17.81 -3.35 -9.96
C SER A 130 18.30 -2.39 -11.05
N LEU A 131 18.24 -1.07 -10.82
CA LEU A 131 18.52 -0.06 -11.86
C LEU A 131 19.96 -0.14 -12.39
N SER A 132 20.94 -0.28 -11.50
CA SER A 132 22.37 -0.37 -11.87
C SER A 132 22.73 -1.65 -12.63
N LEU A 133 21.86 -2.67 -12.58
CA LEU A 133 22.02 -3.93 -13.31
C LEU A 133 21.49 -3.85 -14.75
N LEU A 134 20.76 -2.79 -15.10
CA LEU A 134 20.16 -2.64 -16.44
C LEU A 134 21.16 -2.04 -17.44
N PRO A 135 21.01 -2.33 -18.75
CA PRO A 135 21.79 -1.67 -19.79
C PRO A 135 21.68 -0.14 -19.72
N GLN A 136 22.76 0.56 -20.07
CA GLN A 136 22.82 2.03 -19.97
C GLN A 136 21.68 2.72 -20.72
N SER A 137 21.32 2.23 -21.90
CA SER A 137 20.21 2.75 -22.70
C SER A 137 18.85 2.69 -21.96
N VAL A 138 18.62 1.65 -21.18
CA VAL A 138 17.40 1.49 -20.37
C VAL A 138 17.42 2.45 -19.19
N GLN A 139 18.55 2.57 -18.50
CA GLN A 139 18.71 3.52 -17.40
C GLN A 139 18.45 4.96 -17.86
N ASP A 140 18.97 5.33 -19.04
CA ASP A 140 18.79 6.67 -19.60
C ASP A 140 17.33 6.91 -20.02
N GLY A 141 16.66 5.91 -20.57
CA GLY A 141 15.24 5.96 -20.87
C GLY A 141 14.37 6.20 -19.62
N LEU A 142 14.63 5.47 -18.54
CA LEU A 142 13.92 5.65 -17.27
C LEU A 142 14.16 7.03 -16.65
N ARG A 143 15.41 7.52 -16.70
CA ARG A 143 15.76 8.89 -16.26
C ARG A 143 15.05 9.96 -17.09
N ALA A 144 14.90 9.75 -18.40
CA ALA A 144 14.17 10.66 -19.27
C ALA A 144 12.68 10.72 -18.91
N LEU A 145 12.03 9.58 -18.66
CA LEU A 145 10.64 9.51 -18.23
C LEU A 145 10.40 10.25 -16.90
N LYS A 146 11.33 10.13 -15.93
CA LYS A 146 11.24 10.83 -14.64
C LYS A 146 11.23 12.36 -14.79
N LYS A 147 11.98 12.89 -15.76
CA LYS A 147 11.97 14.33 -16.06
C LYS A 147 10.62 14.77 -16.60
N VAL A 148 10.03 14.02 -17.54
CA VAL A 148 8.73 14.35 -18.14
C VAL A 148 7.62 14.37 -17.08
N SER A 149 7.59 13.39 -16.17
CA SER A 149 6.59 13.35 -15.09
C SER A 149 6.72 14.50 -14.10
N SER A 150 7.93 15.06 -13.90
CA SER A 150 8.12 16.20 -13.00
C SER A 150 7.59 17.52 -13.56
N PHE A 151 7.51 17.66 -14.89
CA PHE A 151 6.95 18.87 -15.53
C PHE A 151 5.42 18.90 -15.50
N SER A 152 4.74 17.75 -15.54
CA SER A 152 3.28 17.66 -15.50
C SER A 152 2.66 17.91 -14.12
N SER A 153 3.45 17.85 -13.04
CA SER A 153 2.96 18.05 -11.67
C SER A 153 3.07 19.51 -11.18
N GLN A 154 3.52 20.44 -12.04
CA GLN A 154 3.70 21.87 -11.71
C GLN A 154 2.68 22.80 -12.39
N SER A 155 1.66 22.26 -13.07
CA SER A 155 0.62 23.02 -13.79
C SER A 155 -0.73 22.97 -13.11
#